data_AF-A0A8B8J6T8-F1
#
_entry.id   AF-A0A8B8J6T8-F1
#
_cell.length_a   1.000
_cell.length_b   1.000
_cell.length_c   1.000
_cell.angle_alpha   90.00
_cell.angle_beta   90.00
_cell.angle_gamma   90.00
#
_symmetry.space_group_name_H-M   'P 1'
#
loop_
_entity.id
_entity.type
_entity.pdbx_description
1 polymer ?
#
loop_
_entity_poly.entity_id
_entity_poly.type
_entity_poly.pdbx_seq_one_letter_code
_entity_poly.pdbx_strand_id
1 'polypeptide(L)'
;MGQVPAIVDGRFKLFESHAILRYLACAFPGVSDHWYPADLFNRAKIDSVLDWHHLNLRRGAAFYALNSVIAPVFGLPLNSQAANEAEKVLRSSLSKIESIWLKGNAKFLLGNSQPTIADLSLVCEIMQLEVLYEKDRLRILGPHEKILQWIDNVKCATNPHFDEVHAFLFQIKPRLHCQLASISRHNMEQSMKAKLSSKL
;
A
#
# COMPACT_ATOMS: atom_id res chain seq x y z
N MET A 1 13.18 -16.95 -6.41
CA MET A 1 12.56 -16.27 -5.26
C MET A 1 11.05 -16.50 -5.12
N GLY A 2 10.32 -16.96 -6.14
CA GLY A 2 8.89 -17.31 -5.98
C GLY A 2 7.99 -16.13 -5.58
N GLN A 3 8.45 -14.91 -5.83
CA GLN A 3 7.80 -13.66 -5.49
C GLN A 3 7.51 -12.86 -6.76
N VAL A 4 6.51 -11.98 -6.67
CA VAL A 4 6.12 -11.03 -7.72
C VAL A 4 6.28 -9.60 -7.20
N PRO A 5 6.55 -8.61 -8.08
CA PRO A 5 6.70 -8.73 -9.54
C PRO A 5 8.10 -9.16 -10.02
N ALA A 6 8.14 -9.67 -11.25
CA ALA A 6 9.35 -9.90 -12.03
C ALA A 6 9.09 -9.51 -13.49
N ILE A 7 10.10 -9.00 -14.19
CA ILE A 7 10.04 -8.64 -15.60
C ILE A 7 11.03 -9.47 -16.41
N VAL A 8 10.65 -9.78 -17.65
CA VAL A 8 11.51 -10.38 -18.67
C VAL A 8 11.49 -9.45 -19.88
N ASP A 9 12.66 -8.94 -20.26
CA ASP A 9 12.86 -8.14 -21.47
C ASP A 9 13.93 -8.80 -22.33
N GLY A 10 13.47 -9.55 -23.34
CA GLY A 10 14.32 -10.45 -24.12
C GLY A 10 15.02 -11.49 -23.24
N ARG A 11 16.36 -11.37 -23.11
CA ARG A 11 17.18 -12.25 -22.25
C ARG A 11 17.41 -11.67 -20.84
N PHE A 12 17.08 -10.40 -20.62
CA PHE A 12 17.24 -9.75 -19.33
C PHE A 12 16.08 -10.13 -18.40
N LYS A 13 16.40 -10.48 -17.15
CA LYS A 13 15.44 -10.85 -16.12
C LYS A 13 15.73 -10.04 -14.88
N LEU A 14 14.71 -9.38 -14.35
CA LEU A 14 14.83 -8.53 -13.16
C LEU A 14 13.64 -8.75 -12.24
N PHE A 15 13.91 -8.75 -10.94
CA PHE A 15 12.91 -8.75 -9.88
C PHE A 15 13.19 -7.57 -8.95
N GLU A 16 12.30 -7.33 -7.99
CA GLU A 16 12.18 -6.09 -7.18
C GLU A 16 11.45 -4.96 -7.92
N SER A 17 10.29 -4.56 -7.40
CA SER A 17 9.43 -3.55 -8.03
C SER A 17 10.15 -2.22 -8.28
N HIS A 18 10.92 -1.71 -7.32
CA HIS A 18 11.66 -0.46 -7.48
C HIS A 18 12.78 -0.57 -8.51
N ALA A 19 13.48 -1.72 -8.59
CA ALA A 19 14.47 -1.95 -9.64
C ALA A 19 13.81 -2.03 -11.02
N ILE A 20 12.66 -2.70 -11.12
CA ILE A 20 11.86 -2.77 -12.36
C ILE A 20 11.39 -1.38 -12.78
N LEU A 21 10.90 -0.54 -11.87
CA LEU A 21 10.47 0.83 -12.18
C LEU A 21 11.63 1.68 -12.71
N ARG A 22 12.81 1.60 -12.08
CA ARG A 22 14.03 2.27 -12.56
C ARG A 22 14.42 1.77 -13.95
N TYR A 23 14.39 0.45 -14.17
CA TYR A 23 14.68 -0.15 -15.47
C TYR A 23 13.74 0.36 -16.55
N LEU A 24 12.43 0.31 -16.31
CA LEU A 24 11.41 0.76 -17.26
C LEU A 24 11.60 2.25 -17.60
N ALA A 25 11.89 3.09 -16.60
CA ALA A 25 12.10 4.52 -16.82
C ALA A 25 13.37 4.84 -17.63
N CYS A 26 14.41 4.02 -17.55
CA CYS A 26 15.68 4.25 -18.26
C CYS A 26 15.79 3.51 -19.60
N ALA A 27 15.17 2.34 -19.74
CA ALA A 27 15.39 1.47 -20.89
C ALA A 27 14.49 1.81 -22.09
N PHE A 28 13.34 2.44 -21.85
CA PHE A 28 12.32 2.65 -22.90
C PHE A 28 12.27 4.12 -23.34
N PRO A 29 12.57 4.41 -24.63
CA PRO A 29 12.37 5.73 -25.19
C PRO A 29 10.90 6.16 -25.08
N GLY A 30 10.66 7.45 -24.78
CA GLY A 30 9.32 8.01 -24.64
C GLY A 30 8.77 7.99 -23.22
N VAL A 31 9.43 7.32 -22.26
CA VAL A 31 9.15 7.53 -20.85
C VAL A 31 9.69 8.90 -20.44
N SER A 32 8.82 9.75 -19.90
CA SER A 32 9.19 11.12 -19.53
C SER A 32 10.16 11.15 -18.34
N ASP A 33 11.15 12.07 -18.41
CA ASP A 33 12.25 12.16 -17.44
C ASP A 33 11.77 12.40 -16.01
N HIS A 34 10.61 13.05 -15.82
CA HIS A 34 10.07 13.31 -14.48
C HIS A 34 9.82 12.03 -13.66
N TRP A 35 9.62 10.87 -14.30
CA TRP A 35 9.43 9.61 -13.59
C TRP A 35 10.68 9.19 -12.80
N TYR A 36 11.86 9.33 -13.40
CA TYR A 36 13.15 9.00 -12.79
C TYR A 36 14.28 9.87 -13.39
N PRO A 37 14.40 11.14 -12.98
CA PRO A 37 15.26 12.13 -13.62
C PRO A 37 16.73 11.71 -13.69
N ALA A 38 17.43 12.12 -14.74
CA ALA A 38 18.88 11.92 -14.85
C ALA A 38 19.69 12.76 -13.85
N ASP A 39 19.14 13.88 -13.36
CA ASP A 39 19.78 14.72 -12.34
C ASP A 39 20.09 13.93 -11.07
N LEU A 40 21.37 13.94 -10.67
CA LEU A 40 21.87 13.14 -9.56
C LEU A 40 21.16 13.45 -8.24
N PHE A 41 20.92 14.73 -7.95
CA PHE A 41 20.34 15.15 -6.66
C PHE A 41 18.87 14.76 -6.56
N ASN A 42 18.11 14.95 -7.62
CA ASN A 42 16.70 14.54 -7.68
C ASN A 42 16.58 13.02 -7.62
N ARG A 43 17.42 12.30 -8.37
CA ARG A 43 17.49 10.84 -8.37
C ARG A 43 17.78 10.28 -6.98
N ALA A 44 18.80 10.81 -6.29
CA ALA A 44 19.16 10.38 -4.94
C ALA A 44 18.03 10.60 -3.93
N LYS A 45 17.25 11.69 -4.07
CA LYS A 45 16.06 11.91 -3.24
C LYS A 45 14.96 10.89 -3.52
N ILE A 46 14.69 10.59 -4.78
CA ILE A 46 13.69 9.56 -5.17
C ILE A 46 14.12 8.20 -4.61
N ASP A 47 15.38 7.83 -4.81
CA ASP A 47 15.92 6.56 -4.31
C ASP A 47 15.82 6.47 -2.79
N SER A 48 16.07 7.57 -2.06
CA SER A 48 15.89 7.60 -0.61
C SER A 48 14.45 7.31 -0.16
N VAL A 49 13.45 7.75 -0.93
CA VAL A 49 12.02 7.50 -0.63
C VAL A 49 11.66 6.04 -0.92
N LEU A 50 12.12 5.52 -2.06
CA LEU A 50 11.91 4.12 -2.47
C LEU A 50 12.54 3.13 -1.48
N ASP A 51 13.77 3.40 -1.05
CA ASP A 51 14.46 2.52 -0.10
C ASP A 51 13.83 2.61 1.30
N TRP A 52 13.41 3.80 1.73
CA TRP A 52 12.67 3.99 2.98
C TRP A 52 11.32 3.24 2.97
N HIS A 53 10.62 3.20 1.84
CA HIS A 53 9.30 2.57 1.72
C HIS A 53 9.27 1.12 2.21
N HIS A 54 10.29 0.31 1.86
CA HIS A 54 10.32 -1.13 2.16
C HIS A 54 10.17 -1.45 3.65
N LEU A 55 10.92 -0.75 4.51
CA LEU A 55 10.97 -1.04 5.95
C LEU A 55 10.00 -0.20 6.78
N ASN A 56 9.33 0.77 6.15
CA ASN A 56 8.44 1.72 6.81
C ASN A 56 7.03 1.57 6.27
N LEU A 57 6.64 2.35 5.26
CA LEU A 57 5.27 2.38 4.77
C LEU A 57 4.76 0.99 4.37
N ARG A 58 5.53 0.22 3.60
CA ARG A 58 5.15 -1.14 3.20
C ARG A 58 5.00 -2.08 4.38
N ARG A 59 5.96 -2.04 5.31
CA ARG A 59 5.91 -2.84 6.53
C ARG A 59 4.66 -2.50 7.35
N GLY A 60 4.30 -1.23 7.45
CA GLY A 60 3.09 -0.79 8.17
C GLY A 60 1.80 -1.19 7.45
N ALA A 61 1.62 -0.74 6.20
CA ALA A 61 0.39 -0.91 5.45
C ALA A 61 0.09 -2.37 5.11
N ALA A 62 1.03 -3.08 4.48
CA ALA A 62 0.82 -4.45 4.05
C ALA A 62 0.60 -5.40 5.24
N PHE A 63 1.37 -5.25 6.34
CA PHE A 63 1.17 -6.11 7.51
C PHE A 63 -0.12 -5.76 8.25
N TYR A 64 -0.52 -4.48 8.28
CA TYR A 64 -1.81 -4.12 8.86
C TYR A 64 -2.94 -4.77 8.07
N ALA A 65 -2.98 -4.61 6.75
CA ALA A 65 -4.00 -5.21 5.89
C ALA A 65 -3.99 -6.75 5.97
N LEU A 66 -2.81 -7.37 5.98
CA LEU A 66 -2.66 -8.81 6.15
C LEU A 66 -3.26 -9.31 7.46
N ASN A 67 -2.82 -8.75 8.58
CA ASN A 67 -3.18 -9.26 9.91
C ASN A 67 -4.59 -8.86 10.36
N SER A 68 -5.22 -7.86 9.72
CA SER A 68 -6.57 -7.39 10.04
C SER A 68 -7.66 -7.89 9.09
N VAL A 69 -7.33 -8.19 7.82
CA VAL A 69 -8.34 -8.51 6.81
C VAL A 69 -7.95 -9.66 5.88
N ILE A 70 -6.72 -9.69 5.37
CA ILE A 70 -6.37 -10.57 4.22
C ILE A 70 -5.95 -11.99 4.65
N ALA A 71 -5.33 -12.17 5.83
CA ALA A 71 -4.79 -13.47 6.27
C ALA A 71 -5.74 -14.68 6.08
N PRO A 72 -7.06 -14.57 6.34
CA PRO A 72 -7.99 -15.69 6.14
C PRO A 72 -8.12 -16.17 4.70
N VAL A 73 -7.84 -15.33 3.71
CA VAL A 73 -7.80 -15.75 2.29
C VAL A 73 -6.73 -16.81 2.06
N PHE A 74 -5.66 -16.76 2.85
CA PHE A 74 -4.56 -17.72 2.81
C PHE A 74 -4.73 -18.85 3.83
N GLY A 75 -5.90 -18.98 4.46
CA GLY A 75 -6.14 -19.96 5.54
C GLY A 75 -5.39 -19.63 6.84
N LEU A 76 -4.88 -18.40 6.98
CA LEU A 76 -4.17 -17.95 8.17
C LEU A 76 -5.12 -17.21 9.11
N PRO A 77 -4.92 -17.31 10.44
CA PRO A 77 -5.71 -16.54 11.40
C PRO A 77 -5.36 -15.05 11.33
N LEU A 78 -6.32 -14.21 11.73
CA LEU A 78 -6.05 -12.81 12.04
C LEU A 78 -5.17 -12.70 13.27
N ASN A 79 -4.38 -11.63 13.35
CA ASN A 79 -3.51 -11.37 14.49
C ASN A 79 -3.63 -9.91 14.91
N SER A 80 -4.45 -9.64 15.93
CA SER A 80 -4.72 -8.29 16.42
C SER A 80 -3.47 -7.62 17.00
N GLN A 81 -2.58 -8.36 17.66
CA GLN A 81 -1.34 -7.81 18.20
C GLN A 81 -0.41 -7.35 17.07
N ALA A 82 -0.17 -8.20 16.07
CA ALA A 82 0.64 -7.85 14.92
C ALA A 82 0.02 -6.71 14.10
N ALA A 83 -1.32 -6.68 13.97
CA ALA A 83 -2.02 -5.58 13.34
C ALA A 83 -1.80 -4.26 14.11
N ASN A 84 -1.92 -4.26 15.43
CA ASN A 84 -1.70 -3.05 16.25
C ASN A 84 -0.25 -2.52 16.14
N GLU A 85 0.74 -3.42 16.08
CA GLU A 85 2.15 -3.04 15.87
C GLU A 85 2.38 -2.47 14.47
N ALA A 86 1.82 -3.10 13.44
CA ALA A 86 1.88 -2.61 12.07
C ALA A 86 1.18 -1.25 11.92
N GLU A 87 0.05 -1.03 12.61
CA GLU A 87 -0.66 0.23 12.59
C GLU A 87 0.17 1.38 13.17
N LYS A 88 0.96 1.13 14.23
CA LYS A 88 1.89 2.15 14.78
C LYS A 88 2.93 2.55 13.73
N VAL A 89 3.50 1.57 13.02
CA VAL A 89 4.46 1.82 11.94
C VAL A 89 3.81 2.58 10.79
N LEU A 90 2.59 2.20 10.40
CA LEU A 90 1.81 2.86 9.36
C LEU A 90 1.55 4.33 9.71
N ARG A 91 1.03 4.62 10.91
CA ARG A 91 0.76 5.99 11.35
C ARG A 91 2.02 6.85 11.38
N SER A 92 3.12 6.30 11.91
CA SER A 92 4.41 6.99 11.89
C SER A 92 4.89 7.28 10.46
N SER A 93 4.68 6.33 9.55
CA SER A 93 5.03 6.47 8.13
C SER A 93 4.20 7.56 7.44
N LEU A 94 2.89 7.60 7.66
CA LEU A 94 1.99 8.64 7.12
C LEU A 94 2.42 10.04 7.61
N SER A 95 2.65 10.22 8.92
CA SER A 95 3.16 11.48 9.46
C SER A 95 4.53 11.88 8.88
N LYS A 96 5.42 10.90 8.62
CA LYS A 96 6.74 11.15 8.00
C LYS A 96 6.60 11.64 6.55
N ILE A 97 5.69 11.04 5.78
CA ILE A 97 5.43 11.43 4.38
C ILE A 97 4.95 12.89 4.35
N GLU A 98 3.98 13.25 5.18
CA GLU A 98 3.45 14.63 5.24
C GLU A 98 4.52 15.64 5.66
N SER A 99 5.29 15.32 6.71
CA SER A 99 6.25 16.25 7.29
C SER A 99 7.53 16.39 6.47
N ILE A 100 7.93 15.39 5.68
CA ILE A 100 9.20 15.40 4.95
C ILE A 100 9.01 15.65 3.45
N TRP A 101 8.08 14.93 2.81
CA TRP A 101 7.99 14.88 1.35
C TRP A 101 6.77 15.58 0.76
N LEU A 102 5.74 15.86 1.56
CA LEU A 102 4.58 16.68 1.18
C LEU A 102 4.53 18.02 1.96
N LYS A 103 5.70 18.67 2.09
CA LYS A 103 5.83 19.97 2.76
C LYS A 103 5.09 21.08 1.99
N GLY A 104 4.56 22.05 2.73
CA GLY A 104 3.85 23.20 2.14
C GLY A 104 2.65 22.74 1.30
N ASN A 105 2.55 23.27 0.08
CA ASN A 105 1.50 22.99 -0.91
C ASN A 105 1.99 22.04 -2.02
N ALA A 106 2.92 21.13 -1.69
CA ALA A 106 3.46 20.17 -2.65
C ALA A 106 2.34 19.31 -3.27
N LYS A 107 2.30 19.25 -4.60
CA LYS A 107 1.34 18.40 -5.33
C LYS A 107 1.76 16.93 -5.35
N PHE A 108 3.07 16.69 -5.43
CA PHE A 108 3.72 15.38 -5.47
C PHE A 108 4.85 15.32 -4.44
N LEU A 109 5.35 14.12 -4.18
CA LEU A 109 6.45 13.89 -3.25
C LEU A 109 7.69 14.72 -3.65
N LEU A 110 8.50 15.04 -2.64
CA LEU A 110 9.72 15.85 -2.78
C LEU A 110 9.47 17.30 -3.25
N GLY A 111 8.22 17.75 -3.29
CA GLY A 111 7.85 19.07 -3.80
C GLY A 111 7.88 19.16 -5.31
N ASN A 112 7.85 18.03 -6.03
CA ASN A 112 7.92 18.01 -7.48
C ASN A 112 6.63 18.55 -8.12
N SER A 113 6.76 19.11 -9.33
CA SER A 113 5.63 19.60 -10.13
C SER A 113 4.91 18.49 -10.91
N GLN A 114 5.54 17.32 -11.04
CA GLN A 114 5.04 16.11 -11.70
C GLN A 114 5.34 14.88 -10.82
N PRO A 115 4.57 13.79 -10.92
CA PRO A 115 4.78 12.59 -10.11
C PRO A 115 6.06 11.86 -10.53
N THR A 116 6.62 11.07 -9.61
CA THR A 116 7.80 10.23 -9.84
C THR A 116 7.48 8.76 -9.59
N ILE A 117 8.42 7.86 -9.84
CA ILE A 117 8.27 6.44 -9.43
C ILE A 117 8.13 6.26 -7.91
N ALA A 118 8.57 7.24 -7.10
CA ALA A 118 8.30 7.25 -5.67
C ALA A 118 6.81 7.48 -5.38
N ASP A 119 6.18 8.40 -6.11
CA ASP A 119 4.74 8.66 -5.96
C ASP A 119 3.92 7.41 -6.27
N LEU A 120 4.23 6.73 -7.38
CA LEU A 120 3.58 5.47 -7.77
C LEU A 120 3.76 4.39 -6.69
N SER A 121 4.97 4.25 -6.14
CA SER A 121 5.26 3.19 -5.17
C SER A 121 4.54 3.42 -3.86
N LEU A 122 4.53 4.65 -3.36
CA LEU A 122 3.88 4.99 -2.08
C LEU A 122 2.34 4.98 -2.22
N VAL A 123 1.80 5.47 -3.34
CA VAL A 123 0.34 5.54 -3.52
C VAL A 123 -0.24 4.14 -3.61
N CYS A 124 0.38 3.24 -4.40
CA CYS A 124 -0.07 1.86 -4.54
C CYS A 124 -0.04 1.10 -3.21
N GLU A 125 0.90 1.43 -2.32
CA GLU A 125 0.97 0.85 -0.98
C GLU A 125 -0.17 1.36 -0.08
N ILE A 126 -0.47 2.66 -0.12
CA ILE A 126 -1.59 3.23 0.66
C ILE A 126 -2.94 2.75 0.13
N MET A 127 -3.08 2.60 -1.19
CA MET A 127 -4.31 2.08 -1.80
C MET A 127 -4.66 0.66 -1.33
N GLN A 128 -3.69 -0.14 -0.86
CA GLN A 128 -4.01 -1.44 -0.24
C GLN A 128 -4.96 -1.32 0.97
N LEU A 129 -4.98 -0.17 1.65
CA LEU A 129 -5.90 0.09 2.76
C LEU A 129 -7.37 0.20 2.33
N GLU A 130 -7.66 0.28 1.02
CA GLU A 130 -9.04 0.27 0.51
C GLU A 130 -9.79 -1.03 0.86
N VAL A 131 -9.07 -2.14 1.06
CA VAL A 131 -9.68 -3.44 1.42
C VAL A 131 -10.24 -3.46 2.85
N LEU A 132 -9.86 -2.49 3.69
CA LEU A 132 -10.31 -2.38 5.07
C LEU A 132 -11.80 -2.02 5.17
N TYR A 133 -12.40 -2.24 6.34
CA TYR A 133 -13.69 -1.62 6.66
C TYR A 133 -13.56 -0.10 6.65
N GLU A 134 -14.61 0.59 6.19
CA GLU A 134 -14.58 2.05 6.01
C GLU A 134 -14.21 2.78 7.30
N LYS A 135 -14.73 2.32 8.45
CA LYS A 135 -14.39 2.92 9.77
C LYS A 135 -12.89 2.91 10.03
N ASP A 136 -12.19 1.84 9.66
CA ASP A 136 -10.78 1.64 9.97
C ASP A 136 -9.91 2.42 8.99
N ARG A 137 -10.29 2.41 7.71
CA ARG A 137 -9.69 3.27 6.69
C ARG A 137 -9.78 4.75 7.08
N LEU A 138 -10.97 5.24 7.45
CA LEU A 138 -11.17 6.63 7.88
C LEU A 138 -10.41 6.96 9.18
N ARG A 139 -10.38 6.05 10.15
CA ARG A 139 -9.61 6.23 11.40
C ARG A 139 -8.09 6.32 11.15
N ILE A 140 -7.59 5.70 10.09
CA ILE A 140 -6.17 5.71 9.73
C ILE A 140 -5.84 6.90 8.84
N LEU A 141 -6.55 7.10 7.73
CA LEU A 141 -6.23 8.09 6.71
C LEU A 141 -6.91 9.45 6.92
N GLY A 142 -8.05 9.50 7.60
CA GLY A 142 -8.81 10.73 7.83
C GLY A 142 -8.00 11.88 8.47
N PRO A 143 -7.11 11.63 9.44
CA PRO A 143 -6.24 12.68 10.00
C PRO A 143 -5.18 13.25 9.02
N HIS A 144 -5.01 12.66 7.83
CA HIS A 144 -3.93 12.97 6.89
C HIS A 144 -4.49 13.59 5.60
N GLU A 145 -5.10 14.77 5.71
CA GLU A 145 -5.72 15.48 4.57
C GLU A 145 -4.75 15.73 3.41
N LYS A 146 -3.47 15.98 3.71
CA LYS A 146 -2.45 16.18 2.66
C LYS A 146 -2.17 14.91 1.88
N ILE A 147 -2.18 13.76 2.56
CA ILE A 147 -2.04 12.47 1.90
C ILE A 147 -3.24 12.22 1.00
N LEU A 148 -4.47 12.46 1.47
CA LEU A 148 -5.68 12.30 0.67
C LEU A 148 -5.63 13.17 -0.60
N GLN A 149 -5.29 14.44 -0.46
CA GLN A 149 -5.13 15.35 -1.60
C GLN A 149 -4.02 14.91 -2.56
N TRP A 150 -2.90 14.40 -2.02
CA TRP A 150 -1.80 13.88 -2.83
C TRP A 150 -2.20 12.61 -3.59
N ILE A 151 -2.96 11.69 -2.98
CA ILE A 151 -3.53 10.51 -3.67
C ILE A 151 -4.37 10.98 -4.85
N ASP A 152 -5.24 11.96 -4.66
CA ASP A 152 -6.08 12.52 -5.74
C ASP A 152 -5.23 13.16 -6.85
N ASN A 153 -4.15 13.87 -6.50
CA ASN A 153 -3.23 14.43 -7.50
C ASN A 153 -2.55 13.33 -8.33
N VAL A 154 -2.06 12.27 -7.67
CA VAL A 154 -1.41 11.14 -8.36
C VAL A 154 -2.41 10.40 -9.24
N LYS A 155 -3.63 10.14 -8.73
CA LYS A 155 -4.72 9.57 -9.52
C LYS A 155 -5.03 10.40 -10.76
N CYS A 156 -5.23 11.71 -10.61
CA CYS A 156 -5.49 12.60 -11.74
C CYS A 156 -4.36 12.59 -12.77
N ALA A 157 -3.10 12.55 -12.33
CA ALA A 157 -1.94 12.54 -13.21
C ALA A 157 -1.71 11.20 -13.93
N THR A 158 -2.31 10.11 -13.44
CA THR A 158 -2.06 8.74 -13.94
C THR A 158 -3.32 8.02 -14.43
N ASN A 159 -4.45 8.73 -14.48
CA ASN A 159 -5.68 8.20 -15.05
C ASN A 159 -5.60 8.06 -16.58
N PRO A 160 -6.24 7.04 -17.18
CA PRO A 160 -7.19 6.10 -16.56
C PRO A 160 -6.54 4.92 -15.82
N HIS A 161 -5.23 4.72 -15.96
CA HIS A 161 -4.54 3.52 -15.46
C HIS A 161 -4.62 3.37 -13.94
N PHE A 162 -4.65 4.48 -13.19
CA PHE A 162 -4.86 4.43 -11.75
C PHE A 162 -6.16 3.71 -11.39
N ASP A 163 -7.27 4.09 -12.02
CA ASP A 163 -8.57 3.47 -11.77
C ASP A 163 -8.60 2.00 -12.25
N GLU A 164 -8.00 1.71 -13.40
CA GLU A 164 -7.91 0.35 -13.95
C GLU A 164 -7.18 -0.62 -13.01
N VAL A 165 -5.98 -0.25 -12.53
CA VAL A 165 -5.17 -1.15 -11.70
C VAL A 165 -5.74 -1.32 -10.28
N HIS A 166 -6.41 -0.29 -9.74
CA HIS A 166 -7.00 -0.35 -8.40
C HIS A 166 -8.43 -0.92 -8.40
N ALA A 167 -9.09 -1.07 -9.55
CA ALA A 167 -10.43 -1.64 -9.65
C ALA A 167 -10.55 -3.00 -8.94
N PHE A 168 -9.49 -3.82 -9.01
CA PHE A 168 -9.44 -5.13 -8.36
C PHE A 168 -9.62 -5.04 -6.83
N LEU A 169 -9.06 -4.00 -6.17
CA LEU A 169 -9.18 -3.83 -4.71
C LEU A 169 -10.64 -3.66 -4.30
N PHE A 170 -11.41 -2.87 -5.05
CA PHE A 170 -12.82 -2.66 -4.80
C PHE A 170 -13.67 -3.90 -5.10
N GLN A 171 -13.26 -4.69 -6.10
CA GLN A 171 -13.93 -5.96 -6.43
C GLN A 171 -13.72 -7.03 -5.35
N ILE A 172 -12.53 -7.11 -4.73
CA ILE A 172 -12.25 -8.12 -3.70
C ILE A 172 -12.75 -7.75 -2.31
N LYS A 173 -12.87 -6.45 -1.99
CA LYS A 173 -13.27 -5.95 -0.67
C LYS A 173 -14.55 -6.62 -0.13
N PRO A 174 -15.67 -6.74 -0.87
CA PRO A 174 -16.87 -7.40 -0.38
C PRO A 174 -16.65 -8.89 -0.05
N ARG A 175 -15.81 -9.59 -0.84
CA ARG A 175 -15.50 -11.00 -0.62
C ARG A 175 -14.71 -11.20 0.67
N LEU A 176 -13.71 -10.34 0.90
CA LEU A 176 -12.93 -10.32 2.14
C LEU A 176 -13.84 -10.13 3.36
N HIS A 177 -14.73 -9.13 3.32
CA HIS A 177 -15.62 -8.83 4.44
C HIS A 177 -16.66 -9.93 4.69
N CYS A 178 -17.15 -10.58 3.63
CA CYS A 178 -18.07 -11.71 3.76
C CYS A 178 -17.39 -12.91 4.45
N GLN A 179 -16.15 -13.23 4.04
CA GLN A 179 -15.37 -14.30 4.65
C GLN A 179 -15.08 -14.01 6.13
N LEU A 180 -14.68 -12.79 6.47
CA LEU A 180 -14.47 -12.36 7.86
C LEU A 180 -15.73 -12.55 8.71
N ALA A 181 -16.89 -12.10 8.21
CA ALA A 181 -18.15 -12.24 8.92
C ALA A 181 -18.54 -13.73 9.15
N SER A 182 -18.22 -14.61 8.19
CA SER A 182 -18.46 -16.05 8.34
C SER A 182 -17.60 -16.68 9.43
N ILE A 183 -16.32 -16.30 9.51
CA ILE A 183 -15.38 -16.77 10.52
C ILE A 183 -15.80 -16.29 11.91
N SER A 184 -16.19 -15.02 12.04
CA SER A 184 -16.67 -14.47 13.31
C SER A 184 -17.91 -15.21 13.82
N ARG A 185 -18.88 -15.52 12.94
CA ARG A 185 -20.08 -16.30 13.31
C ARG A 185 -19.71 -17.70 13.78
N HIS A 186 -18.86 -18.41 13.04
CA HIS A 186 -18.43 -19.76 13.39
C HIS A 186 -17.73 -19.81 14.76
N ASN A 187 -16.83 -18.85 15.03
CA ASN A 187 -16.12 -18.77 16.31
C ASN A 187 -17.07 -18.47 17.48
N MET A 188 -18.08 -17.62 17.28
CA MET A 188 -19.10 -17.36 18.31
C MET A 188 -19.93 -18.60 18.61
N GLU A 189 -20.38 -19.33 17.59
CA GLU A 189 -21.14 -20.58 17.76
C GLU A 189 -20.33 -21.64 18.52
N GLN A 190 -19.04 -21.82 18.17
CA GLN A 190 -18.15 -22.74 18.88
C GLN A 190 -17.96 -22.34 20.34
N SER A 191 -17.75 -21.05 20.62
CA SER A 191 -17.59 -20.56 22.00
C SER A 191 -18.87 -20.75 22.84
N MET A 192 -20.05 -20.54 22.24
CA MET A 192 -21.33 -20.81 22.91
C MET A 192 -21.52 -22.29 23.23
N LYS A 193 -21.21 -23.18 22.28
CA LYS A 193 -21.25 -24.64 22.50
C LYS A 193 -20.30 -25.07 23.62
N ALA A 194 -19.06 -24.57 23.63
CA ALA A 194 -18.08 -24.88 24.67
C ALA A 194 -18.52 -24.43 26.07
N LYS A 195 -19.13 -23.23 26.18
CA LYS A 195 -19.69 -22.71 27.44
C LYS A 195 -20.91 -23.50 27.94
N LEU A 196 -21.71 -24.05 27.03
CA LEU A 196 -22.84 -24.91 27.39
C LEU A 196 -22.36 -26.28 27.87
N SER A 197 -21.34 -26.86 27.22
CA SER A 197 -20.77 -28.14 27.64
C SER A 197 -19.97 -28.10 28.94
N SER A 198 -19.42 -26.94 29.33
CA SER A 198 -18.67 -26.80 30.59
C SER A 198 -19.55 -26.55 31.82
N LYS A 199 -20.88 -26.46 31.64
CA LYS A 199 -21.87 -26.23 32.71
C LYS A 199 -22.69 -27.47 33.05
N LEU A 200 -22.44 -28.58 32.36
CA LEU A 200 -22.95 -29.93 32.60
C LEU A 200 -21.85 -30.78 33.22
#